data_AF-A0AA87F7M2-F1
#
_entry.id   AF-A0AA87F7M2-F1
#
_cell.length_a   1.000
_cell.length_b   1.000
_cell.length_c   1.000
_cell.angle_alpha   90.00
_cell.angle_beta   90.00
_cell.angle_gamma   90.00
#
_symmetry.space_group_name_H-M   'P 1'
#
loop_
_entity.id
_entity.type
_entity.pdbx_description
1 polymer ?
#
loop_
_entity_poly.entity_id
_entity_poly.type
_entity_poly.pdbx_seq_one_letter_code
_entity_poly.pdbx_strand_id
1 'polypeptide(L)'
;MDLPITGADMERLAGLDVRTIREHIRQLIVDYGIPVCGGRDNNLGGYYIPQNEVERLAGVLPLQRQYDQEHKRIHALLTADLQDWRKYRDEA
;
A
#
# COMPACT_ATOMS: atom_id res chain seq x y z
N MET A 1 18.08 -14.58 7.23
CA MET A 1 17.99 -13.99 5.87
C MET A 1 17.24 -12.69 6.11
N ASP A 2 17.97 -11.60 6.36
CA ASP A 2 17.47 -10.50 7.21
C ASP A 2 17.27 -9.18 6.44
N LEU A 3 16.72 -9.24 5.23
CA LEU A 3 16.41 -8.04 4.47
C LEU A 3 15.04 -8.17 3.80
N PRO A 4 14.27 -7.06 3.68
CA PRO A 4 13.04 -7.06 2.92
C PRO A 4 13.29 -7.46 1.47
N ILE A 5 12.46 -8.35 0.94
CA ILE A 5 12.55 -8.82 -0.44
C ILE A 5 11.84 -7.83 -1.37
N THR A 6 12.54 -7.34 -2.38
CA THR A 6 11.95 -6.39 -3.33
C THR A 6 10.94 -7.09 -4.24
N GLY A 7 10.02 -6.32 -4.83
CA GLY A 7 9.10 -6.86 -5.84
C GLY A 7 9.83 -7.51 -7.02
N ALA A 8 10.91 -6.89 -7.49
CA ALA A 8 11.72 -7.38 -8.60
C ALA A 8 12.46 -8.69 -8.26
N ASP A 9 12.93 -8.82 -7.01
CA ASP A 9 13.53 -10.07 -6.55
C ASP A 9 12.50 -11.20 -6.49
N MET A 10 11.28 -10.91 -6.04
CA MET A 10 10.19 -11.88 -6.08
C MET A 10 9.80 -12.27 -7.49
N GLU A 11 9.78 -11.33 -8.45
CA GLU A 11 9.54 -11.66 -9.87
C GLU A 11 10.59 -12.65 -10.37
N ARG A 12 11.86 -12.37 -10.09
CA ARG A 12 12.98 -13.24 -10.50
C ARG A 12 12.91 -14.62 -9.85
N LEU A 13 12.52 -14.70 -8.58
CA LEU A 13 12.51 -15.95 -7.81
C LEU A 13 11.26 -16.80 -8.09
N ALA A 14 10.10 -16.18 -8.24
CA ALA A 14 8.83 -16.87 -8.45
C ALA A 14 8.51 -17.10 -9.93
N GLY A 15 9.14 -16.35 -10.85
CA GLY A 15 8.79 -16.37 -12.28
C GLY A 15 7.39 -15.83 -12.57
N LEU A 16 6.85 -15.02 -11.64
CA LEU A 16 5.53 -14.40 -11.72
C LEU A 16 5.71 -12.90 -11.97
N ASP A 17 4.73 -12.28 -12.63
CA ASP A 17 4.73 -10.83 -12.79
C ASP A 17 4.40 -10.10 -11.46
N VAL A 18 4.83 -8.85 -11.35
CA VAL A 18 4.65 -8.03 -10.14
C VAL A 18 3.19 -7.86 -9.74
N ARG A 19 2.24 -7.85 -10.68
CA ARG A 19 0.81 -7.72 -10.36
C ARG A 19 0.30 -8.99 -9.71
N THR A 20 0.66 -10.15 -10.25
CA THR A 20 0.35 -11.45 -9.66
C THR A 20 0.95 -11.58 -8.27
N ILE A 21 2.22 -11.19 -8.08
CA ILE A 21 2.88 -11.21 -6.77
C ILE A 21 2.14 -10.33 -5.76
N ARG A 22 1.79 -9.09 -6.13
CA ARG A 22 1.03 -8.18 -5.25
C ARG A 22 -0.31 -8.77 -4.81
N GLU A 23 -1.01 -9.45 -5.73
CA GLU A 23 -2.27 -10.11 -5.39
C GLU A 23 -2.06 -11.28 -4.43
N HIS A 24 -1.02 -12.09 -4.64
CA HIS A 24 -0.69 -13.18 -3.71
C HIS A 24 -0.33 -12.64 -2.33
N ILE A 25 0.47 -11.57 -2.24
CA ILE A 25 0.75 -10.92 -0.95
C ILE A 25 -0.55 -10.45 -0.28
N ARG A 26 -1.47 -9.84 -1.04
CA ARG A 26 -2.78 -9.42 -0.50
C ARG A 26 -3.56 -10.60 0.05
N GLN A 27 -3.62 -11.72 -0.68
CA GLN A 27 -4.30 -12.94 -0.23
C GLN A 27 -3.64 -13.51 1.02
N LEU A 28 -2.31 -13.59 1.08
CA LEU A 28 -1.57 -14.03 2.26
C LEU A 28 -1.94 -13.22 3.51
N ILE A 29 -2.08 -11.90 3.37
CA ILE A 29 -2.46 -11.03 4.49
C ILE A 29 -3.94 -11.21 4.86
N VAL A 30 -4.85 -11.11 3.89
CA VAL A 30 -6.29 -10.98 4.14
C VAL A 30 -6.96 -12.34 4.36
N ASP A 31 -6.62 -13.32 3.54
CA ASP A 31 -7.30 -14.61 3.50
C ASP A 31 -6.61 -15.63 4.42
N TYR A 32 -5.27 -15.53 4.56
CA TYR A 32 -4.47 -16.47 5.37
C TYR A 32 -3.95 -15.88 6.69
N GLY A 33 -4.11 -14.58 6.94
CA GLY A 33 -3.67 -13.93 8.18
C GLY A 33 -2.16 -13.89 8.38
N ILE A 34 -1.37 -14.04 7.31
CA ILE A 34 0.10 -14.03 7.37
C ILE A 34 0.55 -12.56 7.43
N PRO A 35 1.32 -12.16 8.47
CA PRO A 35 1.72 -10.77 8.63
C PRO A 35 2.84 -10.43 7.64
N VAL A 36 2.47 -9.96 6.45
CA VAL A 36 3.42 -9.41 5.47
C VAL A 36 3.35 -7.88 5.54
N CYS A 37 4.47 -7.24 5.86
CA CYS A 37 4.60 -5.79 5.89
C CYS A 37 5.34 -5.30 4.65
N GLY A 38 4.88 -4.18 4.09
CA GLY A 38 5.51 -3.53 2.93
C GLY A 38 6.05 -2.15 3.32
N GLY A 39 7.33 -1.89 3.08
CA GLY A 39 7.95 -0.58 3.31
C GLY A 39 8.16 0.18 2.01
N ARG A 40 7.66 1.42 1.93
CA ARG A 40 8.00 2.37 0.84
C ARG A 40 9.11 3.36 1.23
N ASP A 41 9.22 3.68 2.52
CA ASP A 41 10.00 4.85 2.98
C ASP A 41 11.48 4.55 3.27
N ASN A 42 11.89 3.29 3.32
CA ASN A 42 13.17 2.92 3.95
C ASN A 42 14.36 2.85 2.97
N ASN A 43 14.25 3.34 1.73
CA ASN A 43 15.22 3.11 0.63
C ASN A 43 15.51 1.62 0.28
N LEU A 44 15.03 0.67 1.09
CA LEU A 44 15.17 -0.78 0.97
C LEU A 44 13.88 -1.44 0.42
N GLY A 45 13.02 -0.66 -0.26
CA GLY A 45 11.62 -1.00 -0.54
C GLY A 45 11.35 -2.47 -0.86
N GLY A 46 10.33 -3.06 -0.23
CA GLY A 46 10.08 -4.50 -0.33
C GLY A 46 9.14 -5.01 0.75
N TYR A 47 9.00 -6.34 0.78
CA TYR A 47 8.13 -7.08 1.68
C TYR A 47 8.95 -7.85 2.71
N TYR A 48 8.43 -7.96 3.92
CA TYR A 48 9.07 -8.73 4.99
C TYR A 48 8.01 -9.28 5.95
N ILE A 49 8.40 -10.29 6.72
CA ILE A 49 7.63 -10.80 7.86
C ILE A 49 8.19 -10.13 9.12
N PRO A 50 7.38 -9.39 9.90
CA PRO A 50 7.85 -8.74 11.12
C PRO A 50 8.25 -9.78 12.16
N GLN A 51 9.38 -9.57 12.82
CA GLN A 51 9.93 -10.47 13.84
C GLN A 51 9.39 -10.16 15.25
N ASN A 52 8.81 -8.98 15.43
CA ASN A 52 8.30 -8.50 16.72
C ASN A 52 7.15 -7.50 16.52
N GLU A 53 6.50 -7.16 17.63
CA GLU A 53 5.35 -6.26 17.64
C GLU A 53 5.70 -4.84 17.18
N VAL A 54 6.91 -4.37 17.46
CA VAL A 54 7.37 -3.04 17.05
C VAL A 54 7.43 -2.95 15.52
N GLU A 55 8.00 -3.96 14.87
CA GLU A 55 8.05 -4.07 13.41
C GLU A 55 6.65 -4.20 12.81
N ARG A 56 5.76 -4.98 13.45
CA ARG A 56 4.36 -5.12 13.01
C ARG A 56 3.68 -3.75 13.01
N LEU A 57 3.77 -3.01 14.11
CA LEU A 57 3.16 -1.68 14.24
C LEU A 57 3.76 -0.68 13.25
N ALA A 58 5.08 -0.74 13.03
CA ALA A 58 5.77 0.08 12.02
C ALA A 58 5.25 -0.21 10.60
N GLY A 59 4.97 -1.47 10.27
CA GLY A 59 4.37 -1.86 8.99
C GLY A 59 2.89 -1.49 8.83
N VAL A 60 2.13 -1.48 9.93
CA VAL A 60 0.70 -1.12 9.94
C VAL A 60 0.48 0.41 9.83
N LEU A 61 1.37 1.20 10.42
CA LEU A 61 1.19 2.67 10.50
C LEU A 61 1.02 3.35 9.13
N PRO A 62 1.80 3.04 8.07
CA PRO A 62 1.57 3.57 6.74
C PRO A 62 0.21 3.18 6.15
N LEU A 63 -0.26 1.96 6.40
CA LEU A 63 -1.57 1.48 5.93
C LEU A 63 -2.70 2.25 6.60
N GLN A 64 -2.59 2.52 7.90
CA GLN A 64 -3.56 3.34 8.63
C GLN A 64 -3.61 4.77 8.07
N ARG A 65 -2.45 5.38 7.81
CA ARG A 65 -2.38 6.71 7.21
C ARG A 65 -3.02 6.73 5.82
N GLN A 66 -2.77 5.70 5.01
CA GLN A 66 -3.38 5.57 3.69
C GLN A 66 -4.90 5.46 3.80
N TYR A 67 -5.40 4.63 4.73
CA TYR A 67 -6.84 4.51 5.01
C TYR A 67 -7.45 5.86 5.38
N ASP A 68 -6.83 6.62 6.28
CA ASP A 68 -7.35 7.93 6.72
C ASP A 68 -7.38 8.95 5.56
N GLN A 69 -6.38 8.92 4.67
CA GLN A 69 -6.35 9.79 3.48
C GLN A 69 -7.42 9.41 2.46
N GLU A 70 -7.61 8.12 2.20
CA GLU A 70 -8.69 7.66 1.32
C GLU A 70 -10.06 8.00 1.90
N HIS A 71 -10.25 7.87 3.22
CA HIS A 71 -11.48 8.31 3.88
C HIS A 71 -11.75 9.81 3.68
N LYS A 72 -10.73 10.67 3.87
CA LYS A 72 -10.85 12.12 3.59
C LYS A 72 -11.19 12.40 2.13
N ARG A 73 -10.57 11.66 1.21
CA ARG A 73 -10.82 11.80 -0.23
C ARG A 73 -12.25 11.40 -0.60
N ILE A 74 -12.74 10.28 -0.07
CA ILE A 74 -14.13 9.83 -0.25
C ILE A 74 -15.07 10.91 0.26
N HIS A 75 -14.84 11.42 1.48
CA HIS A 75 -15.68 12.47 2.05
C HIS A 75 -15.70 13.73 1.17
N ALA A 76 -14.53 14.23 0.76
CA ALA A 76 -14.42 15.40 -0.12
C ALA A 76 -15.18 15.21 -1.43
N LEU A 77 -15.09 14.02 -2.06
CA LEU A 77 -15.82 13.71 -3.29
C LEU A 77 -17.34 13.66 -3.09
N LEU A 78 -17.80 13.13 -1.95
CA LEU A 78 -19.23 13.06 -1.64
C LEU A 78 -19.83 14.43 -1.31
N THR A 79 -19.04 15.36 -0.77
CA THR A 79 -19.48 16.72 -0.42
C THR A 79 -19.24 17.76 -1.50
N ALA A 80 -18.47 17.42 -2.56
CA ALA A 80 -18.13 18.35 -3.61
C ALA A 80 -19.33 18.70 -4.50
N ASP A 81 -19.43 19.96 -4.90
CA ASP A 81 -20.37 20.38 -5.95
C ASP A 81 -19.83 19.98 -7.33
N LEU A 82 -20.67 19.26 -8.09
CA LEU A 82 -20.36 18.70 -9.40
C LEU A 82 -20.13 19.75 -10.50
N GLN A 83 -20.49 21.02 -10.29
CA GLN A 83 -20.28 22.10 -11.25
C GLN A 83 -19.14 23.05 -10.84
N ASP A 84 -18.67 22.96 -9.59
CA ASP A 84 -17.72 23.89 -9.00
C ASP A 84 -16.36 23.88 -9.72
N TRP A 85 -16.00 22.78 -10.40
CA TRP A 85 -14.78 22.70 -11.21
C TRP A 85 -14.80 23.64 -12.43
N ARG A 86 -15.97 24.04 -12.93
CA ARG A 86 -16.10 24.88 -14.13
C ARG A 86 -15.50 26.27 -13.91
N LYS A 87 -15.57 26.81 -12.69
CA LYS A 87 -14.98 28.11 -12.36
C LYS A 87 -13.46 28.14 -12.57
N TYR A 88 -12.80 26.98 -12.45
CA TYR A 88 -11.37 26.84 -12.71
C TYR A 88 -11.04 26.49 -14.17
N ARG A 89 -12.03 26.12 -14.99
CA ARG A 89 -11.85 25.86 -16.42
C ARG A 89 -12.10 27.12 -17.25
N ASP A 90 -13.13 27.89 -16.92
CA ASP A 90 -13.62 28.99 -17.75
C ASP A 90 -12.89 30.34 -17.44
N GLU A 91 -11.96 30.35 -16.47
CA GLU A 91 -11.02 31.45 -16.18
C GLU A 91 -9.66 31.32 -16.91
N ALA A 92 -9.51 30.34 -17.83
CA ALA A 92 -8.32 30.10 -18.64
C ALA A 92 -8.47 30.53 -20.10
#